data_AF-A0A5N8XA19-F1
#
_entry.id   AF-A0A5N8XA19-F1
#
_cell.length_a   1.000
_cell.length_b   1.000
_cell.length_c   1.000
_cell.angle_alpha   90.00
_cell.angle_beta   90.00
_cell.angle_gamma   90.00
#
_symmetry.space_group_name_H-M   'P 1'
#
loop_
_entity.id
_entity.type
_entity.pdbx_description
1 polymer ?
#
loop_
_entity_poly.entity_id
_entity_poly.type
_entity_poly.pdbx_seq_one_letter_code
_entity_poly.pdbx_strand_id
1 'polypeptide(L)'
;MNGDTMNDEARTRMAEALEGGEDHDALRALRCSLEWSARVVARMAGTATDTEAVEAVFLLDDALSVSAELARAVPGLLAAAEPGPDVEAYLADRERELTDLGGMTRAARQEHERLARTEAQLRVRLEELDGLRTQITELRRLERLVEALDDIRAQQTAVEERLALLTRHAGGTEEAVRLGSTELLRLTEDQLTRLAGPVRETLERATTAQRELAEAEAELTEAEGRAAQASARLAAVEAERDKRLAELAARTEADRHLADALAAFDTPEHRGAEDGTVERVRALADDVERRLHDLDRALGRAMDARDRATAPGRAVIAWSDEGPAPHPVR
;
A
#
# COMPACT_ATOMS: atom_id res chain seq x y z
N MET A 1 21.51 13.81 20.50
CA MET A 1 22.80 13.13 20.78
C MET A 1 22.74 12.07 21.89
N ASN A 2 21.68 11.96 22.71
CA ASN A 2 21.61 10.92 23.76
C ASN A 2 21.15 9.52 23.29
N GLY A 3 20.75 9.37 22.02
CA GLY A 3 20.18 8.12 21.50
C GLY A 3 21.21 7.01 21.20
N ASP A 4 22.45 7.38 20.84
CA ASP A 4 23.49 6.42 20.47
C ASP A 4 24.10 5.74 21.71
N THR A 5 24.33 6.50 22.79
CA THR A 5 24.92 5.99 24.03
C THR A 5 24.04 4.96 24.74
N MET A 6 22.71 5.14 24.74
CA MET A 6 21.80 4.14 25.32
C MET A 6 21.72 2.86 24.46
N ASN A 7 21.96 2.95 23.15
CA ASN A 7 21.88 1.80 22.26
C ASN A 7 23.09 0.86 22.44
N ASP A 8 24.29 1.44 22.60
CA ASP A 8 25.48 0.67 22.96
C ASP A 8 25.32 0.01 24.33
N GLU A 9 24.63 0.62 25.29
CA GLU A 9 24.41 0.04 26.62
C GLU A 9 23.57 -1.25 26.60
N ALA A 10 22.55 -1.36 25.74
CA ALA A 10 21.79 -2.62 25.61
C ALA A 10 22.60 -3.71 24.91
N ARG A 11 23.41 -3.34 23.92
CA ARG A 11 24.27 -4.28 23.20
C ARG A 11 25.40 -4.81 24.08
N THR A 12 26.00 -3.95 24.90
CA THR A 12 27.05 -4.32 25.87
C THR A 12 26.48 -5.24 26.95
N ARG A 13 25.31 -4.92 27.54
CA ARG A 13 24.64 -5.81 28.52
C ARG A 13 24.27 -7.17 27.93
N MET A 14 23.90 -7.22 26.65
CA MET A 14 23.65 -8.47 25.95
C MET A 14 24.93 -9.30 25.78
N ALA A 15 26.06 -8.67 25.41
CA ALA A 15 27.34 -9.34 25.28
C ALA A 15 27.84 -9.88 26.63
N GLU A 16 27.74 -9.09 27.70
CA GLU A 16 28.09 -9.50 29.07
C GLU A 16 27.25 -10.70 29.55
N ALA A 17 25.95 -10.72 29.22
CA ALA A 17 25.10 -11.87 29.54
C ALA A 17 25.49 -13.12 28.74
N LEU A 18 25.91 -12.99 27.48
CA LEU A 18 26.36 -14.14 26.68
C LEU A 18 27.69 -14.73 27.18
N GLU A 19 28.53 -13.93 27.86
CA GLU A 19 29.79 -14.39 28.44
C GLU A 19 29.64 -15.17 29.76
N GLY A 20 28.55 -14.93 30.52
CA GLY A 20 28.30 -15.59 31.81
C GLY A 20 28.05 -17.10 31.74
N GLY A 21 27.48 -17.58 30.63
CA GLY A 21 27.37 -19.01 30.30
C GLY A 21 26.33 -19.81 31.09
N GLU A 22 25.59 -19.20 32.01
CA GLU A 22 24.50 -19.85 32.77
C GLU A 22 23.13 -19.71 32.07
N ASP A 23 22.18 -20.63 32.35
CA ASP A 23 20.82 -20.62 31.77
C ASP A 23 20.06 -19.30 32.05
N HIS A 24 20.26 -18.71 33.24
CA HIS A 24 19.67 -17.43 33.64
C HIS A 24 20.23 -16.26 32.81
N ASP A 25 21.49 -16.37 32.37
CA ASP A 25 22.13 -15.35 31.55
C ASP A 25 21.60 -15.39 30.11
N ALA A 26 21.19 -16.55 29.60
CA ALA A 26 20.48 -16.66 28.32
C ALA A 26 19.14 -15.91 28.33
N LEU A 27 18.37 -16.00 29.43
CA LEU A 27 17.13 -15.23 29.60
C LEU A 27 17.40 -13.72 29.74
N ARG A 28 18.51 -13.34 30.39
CA ARG A 28 18.93 -11.94 30.49
C ARG A 28 19.37 -11.38 29.12
N ALA A 29 20.07 -12.18 28.32
CA ALA A 29 20.46 -11.84 26.96
C ALA A 29 19.23 -11.65 26.06
N LEU A 30 18.21 -12.53 26.17
CA LEU A 30 16.94 -12.40 25.46
C LEU A 30 16.20 -11.11 25.85
N ARG A 31 16.18 -10.75 27.14
CA ARG A 31 15.58 -9.47 27.56
C ARG A 31 16.31 -8.28 26.93
N CYS A 32 17.64 -8.29 26.96
CA CYS A 32 18.46 -7.22 26.39
C CYS A 32 18.30 -7.14 24.86
N SER A 33 18.17 -8.27 24.17
CA SER A 33 17.93 -8.29 22.73
C SER A 33 16.56 -7.72 22.38
N LEU A 34 15.49 -8.06 23.11
CA LEU A 34 14.16 -7.48 22.92
C LEU A 34 14.14 -5.97 23.21
N GLU A 35 14.79 -5.52 24.29
CA GLU A 35 14.96 -4.09 24.60
C GLU A 35 15.69 -3.35 23.48
N TRP A 36 16.73 -3.96 22.91
CA TRP A 36 17.50 -3.40 21.81
C TRP A 36 16.68 -3.37 20.51
N SER A 37 16.06 -4.48 20.14
CA SER A 37 15.19 -4.60 18.96
C SER A 37 14.04 -3.60 19.01
N ALA A 38 13.38 -3.41 20.15
CA ALA A 38 12.34 -2.41 20.31
C ALA A 38 12.84 -0.98 20.00
N ARG A 39 14.08 -0.65 20.40
CA ARG A 39 14.70 0.65 20.09
C ARG A 39 15.12 0.78 18.64
N VAL A 40 15.60 -0.31 18.03
CA VAL A 40 15.93 -0.35 16.59
C VAL A 40 14.66 -0.12 15.78
N VAL A 41 13.58 -0.85 16.07
CA VAL A 41 12.27 -0.69 15.40
C VAL A 41 11.73 0.72 15.60
N ALA A 42 11.76 1.27 16.82
CA ALA A 42 11.31 2.63 17.09
C ALA A 42 12.11 3.70 16.31
N ARG A 43 13.39 3.45 16.04
CA ARG A 43 14.23 4.34 15.23
C ARG A 43 13.92 4.20 13.75
N MET A 44 13.83 2.95 13.27
CA MET A 44 13.47 2.65 11.88
C MET A 44 12.13 3.28 11.51
N ALA A 45 11.15 3.28 12.43
CA ALA A 45 9.85 3.90 12.21
C ALA A 45 9.90 5.39 11.82
N GLY A 46 11.00 6.10 12.10
CA GLY A 46 11.17 7.51 11.72
C GLY A 46 12.19 7.79 10.61
N THR A 47 12.96 6.78 10.18
CA THR A 47 14.10 6.98 9.26
C THR A 47 14.17 5.96 8.13
N ALA A 48 13.44 4.85 8.23
CA ALA A 48 13.46 3.79 7.24
C ALA A 48 12.64 4.19 6.01
N THR A 49 13.11 3.76 4.85
CA THR A 49 12.32 3.73 3.62
C THR A 49 11.18 2.70 3.74
N ASP A 50 10.16 2.81 2.87
CA ASP A 50 9.02 1.88 2.88
C ASP A 50 9.47 0.41 2.78
N THR A 51 10.45 0.12 1.93
CA THR A 51 11.02 -1.23 1.78
C THR A 51 11.69 -1.73 3.05
N GLU A 52 12.51 -0.89 3.69
CA GLU A 52 13.21 -1.24 4.94
C GLU A 52 12.23 -1.43 6.11
N ALA A 53 11.14 -0.67 6.14
CA ALA A 53 10.09 -0.81 7.15
C ALA A 53 9.33 -2.14 6.98
N VAL A 54 8.98 -2.52 5.75
CA VAL A 54 8.35 -3.82 5.46
C VAL A 54 9.29 -4.98 5.81
N GLU A 55 10.57 -4.89 5.45
CA GLU A 55 11.57 -5.90 5.78
C GLU A 55 11.73 -6.05 7.30
N ALA A 56 11.76 -4.94 8.05
CA ALA A 56 11.81 -4.97 9.51
C ALA A 56 10.58 -5.65 10.14
N VAL A 57 9.39 -5.46 9.57
CA VAL A 57 8.17 -6.14 10.01
C VAL A 57 8.27 -7.65 9.77
N PHE A 58 8.83 -8.08 8.63
CA PHE A 58 9.05 -9.51 8.37
C PHE A 58 10.07 -10.14 9.31
N LEU A 59 11.18 -9.46 9.57
CA LEU A 59 12.17 -9.93 10.56
C LEU A 59 11.57 -10.02 11.96
N LEU A 60 10.67 -9.11 12.31
CA LEU A 60 9.95 -9.16 13.59
C LEU A 60 8.95 -10.32 13.65
N ASP A 61 8.20 -10.57 12.56
CA ASP A 61 7.29 -11.72 12.43
C ASP A 61 8.04 -13.05 12.56
N ASP A 62 9.20 -13.17 11.92
CA ASP A 62 10.06 -14.34 12.01
C ASP A 62 10.60 -14.52 13.44
N ALA A 63 11.02 -13.44 14.10
CA ALA A 63 11.45 -13.48 15.51
C ALA A 63 10.30 -13.85 16.47
N LEU A 64 9.09 -13.34 16.24
CA LEU A 64 7.90 -13.70 17.00
C LEU A 64 7.50 -15.16 16.77
N SER A 65 7.75 -15.72 15.59
CA SER A 65 7.53 -17.14 15.31
C SER A 65 8.40 -18.04 16.18
N VAL A 66 9.66 -17.64 16.45
CA VAL A 66 10.56 -18.33 17.39
C VAL A 66 10.07 -18.17 18.84
N SER A 67 9.49 -17.00 19.18
CA SER A 67 8.92 -16.77 20.51
C SER A 67 7.77 -17.70 20.87
N ALA A 68 7.10 -18.30 19.88
CA ALA A 68 6.05 -19.30 20.10
C ALA A 68 6.58 -20.58 20.77
N GLU A 69 7.83 -20.98 20.51
CA GLU A 69 8.45 -22.10 21.22
C GLU A 69 8.74 -21.75 22.68
N LEU A 70 9.19 -20.52 22.92
CA LEU A 70 9.41 -20.00 24.25
C LEU A 70 8.10 -19.93 25.05
N ALA A 71 7.03 -19.44 24.42
CA ALA A 71 5.69 -19.40 25.00
C ALA A 71 5.16 -20.80 25.39
N ARG A 72 5.47 -21.85 24.62
CA ARG A 72 5.13 -23.24 24.99
C ARG A 72 5.92 -23.76 26.18
N ALA A 73 7.14 -23.26 26.40
CA ALA A 73 8.00 -23.70 27.50
C ALA A 73 7.67 -23.01 28.84
N VAL A 74 7.19 -21.76 28.78
CA VAL A 74 6.86 -20.93 29.96
C VAL A 74 5.88 -21.60 30.93
N PRO A 75 4.78 -22.26 30.50
CA PRO A 75 3.88 -22.96 31.42
C PRO A 75 4.57 -24.02 32.27
N GLY A 76 5.57 -24.73 31.72
CA GLY A 76 6.34 -25.73 32.48
C GLY A 76 7.21 -25.10 33.56
N LEU A 77 7.81 -23.94 33.26
CA LEU A 77 8.60 -23.18 34.22
C LEU A 77 7.73 -22.54 35.31
N LEU A 78 6.53 -22.07 34.96
CA LEU A 78 5.55 -21.56 35.92
C LEU A 78 5.02 -22.66 36.83
N ALA A 79 4.69 -23.83 36.29
CA ALA A 79 4.25 -24.97 37.09
C ALA A 79 5.30 -25.37 38.14
N ALA A 80 6.59 -25.23 37.82
CA ALA A 80 7.68 -25.48 38.77
C ALA A 80 7.88 -24.37 39.81
N ALA A 81 7.43 -23.14 39.52
CA ALA A 81 7.58 -21.98 40.40
C ALA A 81 6.41 -21.77 41.39
N GLU A 82 5.32 -22.54 41.23
CA GLU A 82 4.07 -22.43 42.03
C GLU A 82 3.61 -20.97 42.24
N PRO A 83 3.43 -20.19 41.15
CA PRO A 83 3.02 -18.80 41.26
C PRO A 83 1.63 -18.69 41.90
N GLY A 84 1.43 -17.60 42.65
CA GLY A 84 0.09 -17.26 43.16
C GLY A 84 -0.90 -16.94 42.02
N PRO A 85 -2.21 -16.99 42.29
CA PRO A 85 -3.27 -16.85 41.28
C PRO A 85 -3.21 -15.52 40.49
N ASP A 86 -2.73 -14.45 41.11
CA ASP A 86 -2.59 -13.14 40.45
C ASP A 86 -1.54 -13.16 39.34
N VAL A 87 -0.44 -13.90 39.55
CA VAL A 87 0.65 -14.03 38.58
C VAL A 87 0.21 -14.93 37.42
N GLU A 88 -0.54 -16.01 37.70
CA GLU A 88 -1.14 -16.85 36.66
C GLU A 88 -2.11 -16.07 35.77
N ALA A 89 -3.00 -15.27 36.38
CA ALA A 89 -3.96 -14.45 35.64
C ALA A 89 -3.25 -13.41 34.75
N TYR A 90 -2.24 -12.72 35.29
CA TYR A 90 -1.44 -11.76 34.54
C TYR A 90 -0.74 -12.41 33.33
N LEU A 91 -0.17 -13.60 33.51
CA LEU A 91 0.53 -14.31 32.43
C LEU A 91 -0.41 -14.82 31.36
N ALA A 92 -1.60 -15.31 31.75
CA ALA A 92 -2.64 -15.72 30.80
C ALA A 92 -3.19 -14.53 29.98
N ASP A 93 -3.31 -13.34 30.59
CA ASP A 93 -3.66 -12.12 29.87
C ASP A 93 -2.59 -11.75 28.84
N ARG A 94 -1.31 -11.82 29.21
CA ARG A 94 -0.20 -11.49 28.29
C ARG A 94 -0.01 -12.49 27.17
N GLU A 95 -0.22 -13.78 27.44
CA GLU A 95 -0.21 -14.81 26.40
C GLU A 95 -1.31 -14.56 25.35
N ARG A 96 -2.51 -14.17 25.78
CA ARG A 96 -3.60 -13.77 24.88
C ARG A 96 -3.22 -12.58 24.02
N GLU A 97 -2.70 -11.51 24.63
CA GLU A 97 -2.31 -10.30 23.90
C GLU A 97 -1.21 -10.58 22.85
N LEU A 98 -0.19 -11.39 23.20
CA LEU A 98 0.86 -11.79 22.26
C LEU A 98 0.32 -12.65 21.12
N THR A 99 -0.62 -13.54 21.41
CA THR A 99 -1.28 -14.39 20.41
C THR A 99 -2.09 -13.55 19.42
N ASP A 100 -2.85 -12.58 19.94
CA ASP A 100 -3.66 -11.66 19.14
C ASP A 100 -2.77 -10.79 18.24
N LEU A 101 -1.71 -10.20 18.80
CA LEU A 101 -0.74 -9.40 18.04
C LEU A 101 -0.06 -10.23 16.95
N GLY A 102 0.37 -11.46 17.27
CA GLY A 102 0.92 -12.38 16.28
C GLY A 102 -0.08 -12.77 15.20
N GLY A 103 -1.38 -12.82 15.50
CA GLY A 103 -2.45 -12.99 14.53
C GLY A 103 -2.58 -11.80 13.58
N MET A 104 -2.54 -10.58 14.13
CA MET A 104 -2.61 -9.33 13.35
C MET A 104 -1.42 -9.18 12.40
N THR A 105 -0.20 -9.45 12.85
CA THR A 105 1.02 -9.36 12.02
C THR A 105 0.97 -10.36 10.86
N ARG A 106 0.58 -11.61 11.12
CA ARG A 106 0.41 -12.63 10.07
C ARG A 106 -0.66 -12.25 9.06
N ALA A 107 -1.79 -11.69 9.50
CA ALA A 107 -2.83 -11.22 8.60
C ALA A 107 -2.34 -10.05 7.73
N ALA A 108 -1.58 -9.11 8.30
CA ALA A 108 -0.97 -8.01 7.56
C ALA A 108 0.03 -8.52 6.50
N ARG A 109 0.86 -9.52 6.84
CA ARG A 109 1.80 -10.15 5.89
C ARG A 109 1.07 -10.81 4.72
N GLN A 110 0.02 -11.59 4.99
CA GLN A 110 -0.78 -12.23 3.94
C GLN A 110 -1.45 -11.20 3.02
N GLU A 111 -1.94 -10.09 3.58
CA GLU A 111 -2.51 -9.00 2.79
C GLU A 111 -1.45 -8.32 1.93
N HIS A 112 -0.27 -8.04 2.46
CA HIS A 112 0.85 -7.49 1.69
C HIS A 112 1.27 -8.43 0.56
N GLU A 113 1.42 -9.73 0.81
CA GLU A 113 1.74 -10.73 -0.23
C GLU A 113 0.63 -10.86 -1.29
N ARG A 114 -0.64 -10.66 -0.90
CA ARG A 114 -1.77 -10.61 -1.84
C ARG A 114 -1.68 -9.37 -2.73
N LEU A 115 -1.44 -8.20 -2.14
CA LEU A 115 -1.29 -6.94 -2.86
C LEU A 115 -0.09 -6.95 -3.81
N ALA A 116 1.07 -7.46 -3.38
CA ALA A 116 2.26 -7.57 -4.21
C ALA A 116 2.03 -8.48 -5.43
N ARG A 117 1.27 -9.58 -5.28
CA ARG A 117 0.87 -10.43 -6.40
C ARG A 117 -0.06 -9.71 -7.37
N THR A 118 -1.04 -8.95 -6.85
CA THR A 118 -1.93 -8.15 -7.69
C THR A 118 -1.17 -7.05 -8.43
N GLU A 119 -0.23 -6.37 -7.79
CA GLU A 119 0.63 -5.37 -8.41
C GLU A 119 1.46 -5.98 -9.55
N ALA A 120 2.09 -7.13 -9.32
CA ALA A 120 2.86 -7.82 -10.36
C ALA A 120 1.98 -8.20 -11.56
N GLN A 121 0.75 -8.68 -11.33
CA GLN A 121 -0.21 -8.99 -12.40
C GLN A 121 -0.62 -7.73 -13.18
N LEU A 122 -0.86 -6.61 -12.49
CA LEU A 122 -1.20 -5.34 -13.14
C LEU A 122 -0.03 -4.81 -13.99
N ARG A 123 1.21 -4.94 -13.53
CA ARG A 123 2.40 -4.55 -14.29
C ARG A 123 2.52 -5.33 -15.60
N VAL A 124 2.30 -6.65 -15.55
CA VAL A 124 2.28 -7.51 -16.76
C VAL A 124 1.16 -7.06 -17.72
N ARG A 125 -0.06 -6.82 -17.21
CA ARG A 125 -1.17 -6.34 -18.05
C ARG A 125 -0.88 -4.98 -18.70
N LEU A 126 -0.22 -4.07 -18.00
CA LEU A 126 0.18 -2.77 -18.57
C LEU A 126 1.18 -2.95 -19.71
N GLU A 127 2.18 -3.82 -19.54
CA GLU A 127 3.13 -4.15 -20.60
C GLU A 127 2.45 -4.79 -21.82
N GLU A 128 1.47 -5.68 -21.60
CA GLU A 128 0.64 -6.27 -22.66
C GLU A 128 -0.16 -5.20 -23.42
N LEU A 129 -0.79 -4.26 -22.70
CA LEU A 129 -1.57 -3.16 -23.30
C LEU A 129 -0.70 -2.21 -24.12
N ASP A 130 0.51 -1.88 -23.66
CA ASP A 130 1.45 -1.07 -24.43
C ASP A 130 1.97 -1.80 -25.67
N GLY A 131 2.15 -3.12 -25.58
CA GLY A 131 2.38 -3.99 -26.74
C GLY A 131 1.25 -3.91 -27.76
N LEU A 132 0.00 -4.02 -27.32
CA LEU A 132 -1.19 -3.93 -28.18
C LEU A 132 -1.33 -2.53 -28.82
N ARG A 133 -1.05 -1.45 -28.08
CA ARG A 133 -1.04 -0.07 -28.63
C ARG A 133 -0.02 0.10 -29.74
N THR A 134 1.16 -0.50 -29.58
CA THR A 134 2.21 -0.50 -30.60
C THR A 134 1.74 -1.26 -31.85
N GLN A 135 1.12 -2.43 -31.68
CA GLN A 135 0.55 -3.20 -32.78
C GLN A 135 -0.57 -2.45 -33.52
N ILE A 136 -1.48 -1.79 -32.80
CA ILE A 136 -2.54 -0.97 -33.40
C ILE A 136 -1.93 0.19 -34.22
N THR A 137 -0.88 0.82 -33.71
CA THR A 137 -0.19 1.91 -34.41
C THR A 137 0.45 1.42 -35.71
N GLU A 138 1.07 0.23 -35.68
CA GLU A 138 1.64 -0.38 -36.88
C GLU A 138 0.55 -0.82 -37.88
N LEU A 139 -0.57 -1.38 -37.40
CA LEU A 139 -1.72 -1.72 -38.26
C LEU A 139 -2.28 -0.47 -38.97
N ARG A 140 -2.44 0.65 -38.26
CA ARG A 140 -2.86 1.93 -38.87
C ARG A 140 -1.84 2.50 -39.85
N ARG A 141 -0.55 2.17 -39.68
CA ARG A 141 0.49 2.54 -40.64
C ARG A 141 0.40 1.66 -41.89
N LEU A 142 0.20 0.36 -41.73
CA LEU A 142 0.01 -0.58 -42.83
C LEU A 142 -1.25 -0.26 -43.64
N GLU A 143 -2.36 0.09 -42.97
CA GLU A 143 -3.59 0.54 -43.62
C GLU A 143 -3.36 1.77 -44.50
N ARG A 144 -2.70 2.81 -43.97
CA ARG A 144 -2.31 3.99 -44.76
C ARG A 144 -1.38 3.66 -45.93
N LEU A 145 -0.49 2.67 -45.79
CA LEU A 145 0.37 2.22 -46.89
C LEU A 145 -0.42 1.46 -47.96
N VAL A 146 -1.44 0.69 -47.59
CA VAL A 146 -2.35 0.02 -48.52
C VAL A 146 -3.18 1.05 -49.27
N GLU A 147 -3.75 2.04 -48.59
CA GLU A 147 -4.48 3.15 -49.22
C GLU A 147 -3.59 3.90 -50.22
N ALA A 148 -2.35 4.23 -49.84
CA ALA A 148 -1.39 4.88 -50.72
C ALA A 148 -0.99 4.01 -51.93
N LEU A 149 -0.94 2.69 -51.77
CA LEU A 149 -0.67 1.76 -52.87
C LEU A 149 -1.81 1.76 -53.89
N ASP A 150 -3.06 1.79 -53.41
CA ASP A 150 -4.23 1.86 -54.28
C ASP A 150 -4.31 3.20 -55.01
N ASP A 151 -3.96 4.31 -54.37
CA ASP A 151 -3.78 5.62 -55.03
C ASP A 151 -2.71 5.58 -56.13
N ILE A 152 -1.56 4.95 -55.87
CA ILE A 152 -0.49 4.80 -56.87
C ILE A 152 -0.96 3.95 -58.05
N ARG A 153 -1.71 2.86 -57.80
CA ARG A 153 -2.28 2.03 -58.87
C ARG A 153 -3.29 2.82 -59.69
N ALA A 154 -4.15 3.61 -59.05
CA ALA A 154 -5.10 4.47 -59.75
C ALA A 154 -4.36 5.51 -60.62
N GLN A 155 -3.26 6.10 -60.12
CA GLN A 155 -2.40 6.99 -60.90
C GLN A 155 -1.73 6.28 -62.08
N GLN A 156 -1.24 5.05 -61.87
CA GLN A 156 -0.66 4.24 -62.94
C GLN A 156 -1.68 3.97 -64.04
N THR A 157 -2.89 3.52 -63.68
CA THR A 157 -3.98 3.29 -64.64
C THR A 157 -4.31 4.58 -65.39
N ALA A 158 -4.42 5.72 -64.71
CA ALA A 158 -4.68 7.01 -65.37
C ALA A 158 -3.57 7.43 -66.35
N VAL A 159 -2.30 7.12 -66.04
CA VAL A 159 -1.16 7.36 -66.95
C VAL A 159 -1.20 6.42 -68.15
N GLU A 160 -1.46 5.14 -67.92
CA GLU A 160 -1.60 4.13 -68.97
C GLU A 160 -2.76 4.47 -69.91
N GLU A 161 -3.91 4.91 -69.38
CA GLU A 161 -5.04 5.40 -70.16
C GLU A 161 -4.67 6.62 -71.03
N ARG A 162 -3.89 7.56 -70.48
CA ARG A 162 -3.41 8.74 -71.22
C ARG A 162 -2.45 8.35 -72.35
N LEU A 163 -1.52 7.42 -72.07
CA LEU A 163 -0.62 6.86 -73.08
C LEU A 163 -1.39 6.10 -74.16
N ALA A 164 -2.39 5.30 -73.77
CA ALA A 164 -3.24 4.58 -74.71
C ALA A 164 -4.06 5.55 -75.57
N LEU A 165 -4.61 6.63 -75.01
CA LEU A 165 -5.30 7.68 -75.77
C LEU A 165 -4.40 8.33 -76.81
N LEU A 166 -3.17 8.69 -76.43
CA LEU A 166 -2.15 9.24 -77.34
C LEU A 166 -1.80 8.24 -78.46
N THR A 167 -1.67 6.96 -78.12
CA THR A 167 -1.35 5.88 -79.07
C THR A 167 -2.54 5.54 -79.97
N ARG A 168 -3.78 5.64 -79.47
CA ARG A 168 -5.03 5.34 -80.21
C ARG A 168 -5.44 6.45 -81.16
N HIS A 169 -5.12 7.70 -80.84
CA HIS A 169 -5.19 8.79 -81.82
C HIS A 169 -4.17 8.60 -82.97
N ALA A 170 -3.26 7.63 -82.86
CA ALA A 170 -2.43 7.14 -83.95
C ALA A 170 -3.03 5.94 -84.73
N GLY A 171 -4.22 5.41 -84.39
CA GLY A 171 -4.92 4.43 -85.24
C GLY A 171 -6.17 3.73 -84.65
N GLY A 172 -7.39 4.15 -85.06
CA GLY A 172 -8.64 3.32 -85.14
C GLY A 172 -9.47 3.10 -83.85
N THR A 173 -10.70 3.62 -83.76
CA THR A 173 -11.36 4.00 -82.47
C THR A 173 -12.85 3.62 -82.26
N GLU A 174 -13.25 2.37 -81.99
CA GLU A 174 -14.58 2.18 -81.34
C GLU A 174 -14.73 0.87 -80.56
N GLU A 175 -14.49 -0.27 -81.20
CA GLU A 175 -14.74 -1.59 -80.58
C GLU A 175 -13.87 -1.86 -79.35
N ALA A 176 -12.63 -1.37 -79.39
CA ALA A 176 -11.67 -1.51 -78.29
C ALA A 176 -11.97 -0.55 -77.11
N VAL A 177 -12.86 0.44 -77.26
CA VAL A 177 -13.29 1.30 -76.14
C VAL A 177 -14.32 0.55 -75.29
N ARG A 178 -15.29 -0.09 -75.96
CA ARG A 178 -16.37 -0.83 -75.29
C ARG A 178 -15.87 -2.01 -74.44
N LEU A 179 -14.86 -2.73 -74.93
CA LEU A 179 -14.26 -3.85 -74.20
C LEU A 179 -13.52 -3.41 -72.94
N GLY A 180 -12.71 -2.34 -73.04
CA GLY A 180 -11.95 -1.81 -71.90
C GLY A 180 -12.84 -1.26 -70.78
N SER A 181 -13.97 -0.63 -71.10
CA SER A 181 -14.91 -0.11 -70.09
C SER A 181 -15.56 -1.24 -69.26
N THR A 182 -15.83 -2.39 -69.88
CA THR A 182 -16.48 -3.52 -69.20
C THR A 182 -15.49 -4.23 -68.26
N GLU A 183 -14.22 -4.30 -68.66
CA GLU A 183 -13.14 -4.90 -67.87
C GLU A 183 -12.78 -4.06 -66.64
N LEU A 184 -12.77 -2.72 -66.79
CA LEU A 184 -12.54 -1.80 -65.67
C LEU A 184 -13.64 -1.88 -64.61
N LEU A 185 -14.92 -1.93 -65.03
CA LEU A 185 -16.05 -2.10 -64.10
C LEU A 185 -15.95 -3.42 -63.32
N ARG A 186 -15.57 -4.51 -64.01
CA ARG A 186 -15.39 -5.81 -63.35
C ARG A 186 -14.23 -5.81 -62.36
N LEU A 187 -13.12 -5.14 -62.71
CA LEU A 187 -11.95 -5.03 -61.84
C LEU A 187 -12.26 -4.19 -60.59
N THR A 188 -13.03 -3.11 -60.72
CA THR A 188 -13.44 -2.29 -59.57
C THR A 188 -14.42 -3.03 -58.65
N GLU A 189 -15.35 -3.80 -59.21
CA GLU A 189 -16.24 -4.66 -58.41
C GLU A 189 -15.46 -5.77 -57.68
N ASP A 190 -14.51 -6.44 -58.34
CA ASP A 190 -13.66 -7.45 -57.73
C ASP A 190 -12.77 -6.86 -56.61
N GLN A 191 -12.26 -5.64 -56.78
CA GLN A 191 -11.47 -4.94 -55.76
C GLN A 191 -12.32 -4.52 -54.55
N LEU A 192 -13.52 -3.98 -54.78
CA LEU A 192 -14.46 -3.65 -53.70
C LEU A 192 -14.88 -4.89 -52.91
N THR A 193 -15.10 -6.02 -53.60
CA THR A 193 -15.46 -7.28 -52.95
C THR A 193 -14.31 -7.84 -52.10
N ARG A 194 -13.06 -7.68 -52.56
CA ARG A 194 -11.86 -8.08 -51.79
C ARG A 194 -11.60 -7.20 -50.57
N LEU A 195 -11.92 -5.92 -50.63
CA LEU A 195 -11.74 -4.97 -49.51
C LEU A 195 -12.83 -5.10 -48.43
N ALA A 196 -14.05 -5.50 -48.82
CA ALA A 196 -15.18 -5.58 -47.88
C ALA A 196 -14.96 -6.54 -46.70
N GLY A 197 -14.25 -7.66 -46.92
CA GLY A 197 -13.96 -8.64 -45.87
C GLY A 197 -12.98 -8.10 -44.81
N PRO A 198 -11.75 -7.70 -45.20
CA PRO A 198 -10.76 -7.15 -44.29
C PRO A 198 -11.24 -5.93 -43.51
N VAL A 199 -11.99 -5.01 -44.14
CA VAL A 199 -12.56 -3.83 -43.46
C VAL A 199 -13.61 -4.24 -42.43
N ARG A 200 -14.44 -5.24 -42.72
CA ARG A 200 -15.41 -5.75 -41.74
C ARG A 200 -14.69 -6.39 -40.55
N GLU A 201 -13.63 -7.16 -40.80
CA GLU A 201 -12.85 -7.81 -39.75
C GLU A 201 -12.09 -6.79 -38.87
N THR A 202 -11.52 -5.73 -39.44
CA THR A 202 -10.87 -4.67 -38.65
C THR A 202 -11.88 -3.89 -37.81
N LEU A 203 -13.08 -3.61 -38.33
CA LEU A 203 -14.16 -2.99 -37.55
C LEU A 203 -14.63 -3.91 -36.41
N GLU A 204 -14.79 -5.21 -36.65
CA GLU A 204 -15.13 -6.19 -35.61
C GLU A 204 -14.05 -6.25 -34.52
N ARG A 205 -12.77 -6.26 -34.90
CA ARG A 205 -11.65 -6.17 -33.95
C ARG A 205 -11.65 -4.86 -33.16
N ALA A 206 -11.90 -3.73 -33.81
CA ALA A 206 -11.97 -2.42 -33.15
C ALA A 206 -13.13 -2.35 -32.15
N THR A 207 -14.30 -2.87 -32.50
CA THR A 207 -15.46 -2.92 -31.59
C THR A 207 -15.21 -3.83 -30.39
N THR A 208 -14.53 -4.96 -30.58
CA THR A 208 -14.13 -5.88 -29.49
C THR A 208 -13.17 -5.18 -28.53
N ALA A 209 -12.10 -4.57 -29.05
CA ALA A 209 -11.14 -3.82 -28.24
C ALA A 209 -11.78 -2.64 -27.50
N GLN A 210 -12.75 -1.96 -28.10
CA GLN A 210 -13.49 -0.87 -27.46
C GLN A 210 -14.39 -1.37 -26.31
N ARG A 211 -14.94 -2.59 -26.43
CA ARG A 211 -15.70 -3.22 -25.33
C ARG A 211 -14.78 -3.62 -24.18
N GLU A 212 -13.64 -4.23 -24.47
CA GLU A 212 -12.64 -4.59 -23.46
C GLU A 212 -12.11 -3.37 -22.71
N LEU A 213 -11.88 -2.25 -23.41
CA LEU A 213 -11.50 -0.98 -22.78
C LEU A 213 -12.59 -0.47 -21.82
N ALA A 214 -13.86 -0.50 -22.24
CA ALA A 214 -14.96 -0.07 -21.39
C ALA A 214 -15.15 -0.96 -20.15
N GLU A 215 -14.91 -2.27 -20.28
CA GLU A 215 -14.91 -3.21 -19.14
C GLU A 215 -13.76 -2.89 -18.15
N ALA A 216 -12.55 -2.64 -18.65
CA ALA A 216 -11.40 -2.28 -17.81
C ALA A 216 -11.59 -0.92 -17.09
N GLU A 217 -12.17 0.08 -17.76
CA GLU A 217 -12.50 1.37 -17.15
C GLU A 217 -13.55 1.24 -16.02
N ALA A 218 -14.52 0.33 -16.20
CA ALA A 218 -15.51 0.03 -15.16
C ALA A 218 -14.86 -0.67 -13.94
N GLU A 219 -13.96 -1.64 -14.17
CA GLU A 219 -13.21 -2.30 -13.10
C GLU A 219 -12.34 -1.32 -12.31
N LEU A 220 -11.68 -0.37 -12.99
CA LEU A 220 -10.89 0.69 -12.36
C LEU A 220 -11.77 1.58 -11.48
N THR A 221 -12.90 2.04 -12.01
CA THR A 221 -13.86 2.88 -11.26
C THR A 221 -14.37 2.16 -10.00
N GLU A 222 -14.63 0.85 -10.08
CA GLU A 222 -15.02 0.05 -8.93
C GLU A 222 -13.89 -0.09 -7.90
N ALA A 223 -12.65 -0.31 -8.36
CA ALA A 223 -11.48 -0.39 -7.49
C ALA A 223 -11.23 0.93 -6.75
N GLU A 224 -11.34 2.07 -7.43
CA GLU A 224 -11.25 3.41 -6.83
C GLU A 224 -12.35 3.63 -5.79
N GLY A 225 -13.59 3.21 -6.09
CA GLY A 225 -14.70 3.24 -5.13
C GLY A 225 -14.42 2.42 -3.86
N ARG A 226 -13.84 1.22 -4.00
CA ARG A 226 -13.44 0.38 -2.86
C ARG A 226 -12.31 1.02 -2.05
N ALA A 227 -11.32 1.63 -2.71
CA ALA A 227 -10.23 2.35 -2.05
C ALA A 227 -10.74 3.56 -1.25
N ALA A 228 -11.64 4.36 -1.84
CA ALA A 228 -12.28 5.48 -1.16
C ALA A 228 -13.10 5.02 0.06
N GLN A 229 -13.82 3.90 -0.06
CA GLN A 229 -14.56 3.31 1.07
C GLN A 229 -13.61 2.83 2.19
N ALA A 230 -12.49 2.19 1.85
CA ALA A 230 -11.50 1.75 2.82
C ALA A 230 -10.86 2.94 3.56
N SER A 231 -10.53 4.01 2.84
CA SER A 231 -10.03 5.26 3.42
C SER A 231 -11.04 5.91 4.37
N ALA A 232 -12.32 5.96 3.97
CA ALA A 232 -13.39 6.47 4.84
C ALA A 232 -13.57 5.63 6.11
N ARG A 233 -13.46 4.29 6.01
CA ARG A 233 -13.49 3.40 7.19
C ARG A 233 -12.31 3.64 8.11
N LEU A 234 -11.11 3.81 7.57
CA LEU A 234 -9.91 4.13 8.36
C LEU A 234 -10.12 5.46 9.12
N ALA A 235 -10.57 6.51 8.44
CA ALA A 235 -10.85 7.80 9.06
C ALA A 235 -11.90 7.70 10.18
N ALA A 236 -12.93 6.85 10.01
CA ALA A 236 -13.93 6.59 11.05
C ALA A 236 -13.34 5.86 12.27
N VAL A 237 -12.47 4.87 12.06
CA VAL A 237 -11.77 4.15 13.14
C VAL A 237 -10.83 5.11 13.90
N GLU A 238 -10.13 6.00 13.20
CA GLU A 238 -9.29 7.01 13.83
C GLU A 238 -10.11 7.99 14.68
N ALA A 239 -11.24 8.47 14.17
CA ALA A 239 -12.13 9.34 14.92
C ALA A 239 -12.68 8.68 16.19
N GLU A 240 -13.07 7.40 16.12
CA GLU A 240 -13.53 6.64 17.29
C GLU A 240 -12.38 6.41 18.28
N ARG A 241 -11.17 6.11 17.81
CA ARG A 241 -9.99 5.98 18.68
C ARG A 241 -9.71 7.29 19.43
N ASP A 242 -9.68 8.42 18.72
CA ASP A 242 -9.40 9.72 19.31
C ASP A 242 -10.47 10.11 20.34
N LYS A 243 -11.73 9.76 20.08
CA LYS A 243 -12.82 9.89 21.04
C LYS A 243 -12.58 9.02 22.29
N ARG A 244 -12.17 7.75 22.15
CA ARG A 244 -11.89 6.86 23.29
C ARG A 244 -10.71 7.35 24.12
N LEU A 245 -9.69 7.89 23.49
CA LEU A 245 -8.56 8.51 24.18
C LEU A 245 -9.00 9.73 24.98
N ALA A 246 -9.88 10.58 24.41
CA ALA A 246 -10.46 11.70 25.14
C ALA A 246 -11.35 11.26 26.33
N GLU A 247 -12.15 10.20 26.16
CA GLU A 247 -12.96 9.61 27.24
C GLU A 247 -12.07 9.06 28.38
N LEU A 248 -10.98 8.37 28.05
CA LEU A 248 -10.02 7.86 29.03
C LEU A 248 -9.33 9.00 29.76
N ALA A 249 -8.84 10.02 29.06
CA ALA A 249 -8.21 11.20 29.66
C ALA A 249 -9.17 11.93 30.62
N ALA A 250 -10.44 12.10 30.24
CA ALA A 250 -11.46 12.70 31.09
C ALA A 250 -11.74 11.86 32.34
N ARG A 251 -11.75 10.52 32.22
CA ARG A 251 -11.90 9.62 33.36
C ARG A 251 -10.70 9.70 34.30
N THR A 252 -9.50 9.74 33.76
CA THR A 252 -8.27 9.91 34.54
C THR A 252 -8.25 11.23 35.30
N GLU A 253 -8.72 12.32 34.69
CA GLU A 253 -8.87 13.61 35.36
C GLU A 253 -9.88 13.52 36.52
N ALA A 254 -11.01 12.86 36.31
CA ALA A 254 -12.00 12.63 37.35
C ALA A 254 -11.46 11.78 38.51
N ASP A 255 -10.68 10.73 38.21
CA ASP A 255 -10.02 9.89 39.21
C ASP A 255 -9.00 10.69 40.03
N ARG A 256 -8.24 11.59 39.40
CA ARG A 256 -7.33 12.53 40.08
C ARG A 256 -8.09 13.49 41.00
N HIS A 257 -9.17 14.11 40.52
CA HIS A 257 -10.03 14.95 41.35
C HIS A 257 -10.64 14.21 42.54
N LEU A 258 -11.03 12.93 42.37
CA LEU A 258 -11.52 12.11 43.46
C LEU A 258 -10.41 11.80 44.48
N ALA A 259 -9.20 11.46 44.02
CA ALA A 259 -8.05 11.22 44.88
C ALA A 259 -7.69 12.48 45.69
N ASP A 260 -7.71 13.65 45.05
CA ASP A 260 -7.50 14.95 45.72
C ASP A 260 -8.58 15.25 46.76
N ALA A 261 -9.85 14.99 46.43
CA ALA A 261 -10.96 15.17 47.36
C ALA A 261 -10.83 14.25 48.59
N LEU A 262 -10.48 12.98 48.38
CA LEU A 262 -10.22 12.02 49.46
C LEU A 262 -9.02 12.45 50.31
N ALA A 263 -7.97 12.95 49.69
CA ALA A 263 -6.79 13.49 50.36
C ALA A 263 -7.09 14.75 51.20
N ALA A 264 -8.07 15.57 50.79
CA ALA A 264 -8.51 16.75 51.53
C ALA A 264 -9.34 16.38 52.79
N PHE A 265 -10.09 15.28 52.76
CA PHE A 265 -10.79 14.73 53.92
C PHE A 265 -9.85 14.18 55.00
N ASP A 266 -8.60 13.84 54.65
CA ASP A 266 -7.55 13.36 55.55
C ASP A 266 -6.84 14.48 56.34
N THR A 267 -7.54 15.61 56.54
CA THR A 267 -7.04 16.75 57.31
C THR A 267 -7.07 16.46 58.82
N PRO A 268 -6.07 16.93 59.58
CA PRO A 268 -5.76 16.48 60.94
C PRO A 268 -6.84 16.75 62.00
N GLU A 269 -7.90 17.49 61.68
CA GLU A 269 -9.07 17.66 62.56
C GLU A 269 -9.96 16.40 62.63
N HIS A 270 -9.79 15.45 61.71
CA HIS A 270 -10.56 14.18 61.66
C HIS A 270 -9.70 12.93 61.97
N ARG A 271 -8.44 13.10 62.39
CA ARG A 271 -7.53 12.02 62.81
C ARG A 271 -7.91 11.47 64.19
N GLY A 272 -9.01 10.73 64.23
CA GLY A 272 -9.35 9.81 65.29
C GLY A 272 -9.32 8.38 64.75
N ALA A 273 -8.13 7.75 64.76
CA ALA A 273 -7.90 6.31 64.64
C ALA A 273 -8.36 5.59 63.35
N GLU A 274 -7.46 5.50 62.35
CA GLU A 274 -7.17 4.29 61.53
C GLU A 274 -6.11 4.63 60.47
N ASP A 275 -4.83 4.39 60.81
CA ASP A 275 -3.65 5.08 60.27
C ASP A 275 -2.91 4.28 59.17
N GLY A 276 -3.60 3.78 58.14
CA GLY A 276 -2.89 2.99 57.10
C GLY A 276 -3.58 2.71 55.78
N THR A 277 -4.84 3.12 55.62
CA THR A 277 -5.61 2.97 54.38
C THR A 277 -5.42 4.17 53.44
N VAL A 278 -5.37 5.39 53.97
CA VAL A 278 -5.26 6.61 53.14
C VAL A 278 -3.88 6.73 52.48
N GLU A 279 -2.81 6.43 53.20
CA GLU A 279 -1.44 6.52 52.68
C GLU A 279 -1.17 5.47 51.58
N ARG A 280 -1.87 4.32 51.66
CA ARG A 280 -1.83 3.27 50.63
C ARG A 280 -2.62 3.67 49.38
N VAL A 281 -3.77 4.34 49.54
CA VAL A 281 -4.55 4.89 48.43
C VAL A 281 -3.78 6.03 47.75
N ARG A 282 -3.06 6.87 48.51
CA ARG A 282 -2.18 7.93 47.98
C ARG A 282 -1.04 7.35 47.14
N ALA A 283 -0.32 6.36 47.67
CA ALA A 283 0.75 5.71 46.93
C ALA A 283 0.26 5.01 45.65
N LEU A 284 -0.97 4.48 45.67
CA LEU A 284 -1.58 3.88 44.48
C LEU A 284 -2.01 4.94 43.46
N ALA A 285 -2.56 6.07 43.91
CA ALA A 285 -2.91 7.20 43.04
C ALA A 285 -1.67 7.81 42.37
N ASP A 286 -0.57 7.99 43.12
CA ASP A 286 0.70 8.50 42.60
C ASP A 286 1.37 7.54 41.59
N ASP A 287 1.17 6.22 41.74
CA ASP A 287 1.65 5.23 40.75
C ASP A 287 0.79 5.24 39.48
N VAL A 288 -0.53 5.35 39.63
CA VAL A 288 -1.47 5.45 38.52
C VAL A 288 -1.23 6.73 37.72
N GLU A 289 -1.01 7.87 38.39
CA GLU A 289 -0.70 9.15 37.76
C GLU A 289 0.63 9.12 36.99
N ARG A 290 1.68 8.49 37.55
CA ARG A 290 2.95 8.27 36.84
C ARG A 290 2.75 7.45 35.56
N ARG A 291 2.02 6.34 35.65
CA ARG A 291 1.78 5.44 34.50
C ARG A 291 0.98 6.12 33.40
N LEU A 292 0.01 6.96 33.76
CA LEU A 292 -0.76 7.75 32.79
C LEU A 292 0.07 8.85 32.15
N HIS A 293 0.93 9.52 32.91
CA HIS A 293 1.83 10.52 32.36
C HIS A 293 2.88 9.91 31.40
N ASP A 294 3.29 8.66 31.64
CA ASP A 294 4.15 7.92 30.73
C ASP A 294 3.40 7.45 29.47
N LEU A 295 2.13 7.06 29.59
CA LEU A 295 1.24 6.74 28.47
C LEU A 295 0.95 7.96 27.60
N ASP A 296 0.63 9.12 28.18
CA ASP A 296 0.41 10.37 27.44
C ASP A 296 1.69 10.81 26.72
N ARG A 297 2.86 10.66 27.34
CA ARG A 297 4.14 10.92 26.65
C ARG A 297 4.42 9.93 25.52
N ALA A 298 4.00 8.67 25.64
CA ALA A 298 4.14 7.69 24.58
C ALA A 298 3.18 7.99 23.42
N LEU A 299 1.94 8.35 23.73
CA LEU A 299 0.89 8.67 22.77
C LEU A 299 1.17 9.98 22.03
N GLY A 300 1.59 11.03 22.73
CA GLY A 300 1.98 12.31 22.11
C GLY A 300 3.14 12.13 21.14
N ARG A 301 4.13 11.30 21.50
CA ARG A 301 5.23 10.94 20.59
C ARG A 301 4.75 10.17 19.35
N ALA A 302 3.74 9.30 19.50
CA ALA A 302 3.16 8.57 18.38
C ALA A 302 2.34 9.48 17.45
N MET A 303 1.59 10.44 18.00
CA MET A 303 0.81 11.40 17.21
C MET A 303 1.72 12.41 16.49
N ASP A 304 2.73 12.96 17.16
CA ASP A 304 3.71 13.86 16.55
C ASP A 304 4.51 13.16 15.43
N ALA A 305 4.75 11.86 15.56
CA ALA A 305 5.37 11.07 14.51
C ALA A 305 4.43 10.91 13.30
N ARG A 306 3.14 10.69 13.53
CA ARG A 306 2.12 10.53 12.49
C ARG A 306 1.79 11.83 11.76
N ASP A 307 1.69 12.94 12.46
CA ASP A 307 1.42 14.25 11.86
C ASP A 307 2.59 14.70 10.97
N ARG A 308 3.82 14.37 11.36
CA ARG A 308 5.00 14.53 10.50
C ARG A 308 4.99 13.60 9.29
N ALA A 309 4.44 12.39 9.42
CA ALA A 309 4.31 11.45 8.30
C ALA A 309 3.22 11.86 7.29
N THR A 310 2.19 12.58 7.72
CA THR A 310 1.08 13.02 6.85
C THR A 310 1.25 14.43 6.27
N ALA A 311 2.10 15.27 6.88
CA ALA A 311 2.43 16.60 6.38
C ALA A 311 2.95 16.67 4.91
N PRO A 312 3.82 15.76 4.40
CA PRO A 312 4.29 15.83 3.03
C PRO A 312 3.24 15.44 1.97
N GLY A 313 2.15 14.78 2.34
CA GLY A 313 1.02 14.48 1.44
C GLY A 313 0.05 15.66 1.20
N ARG A 314 0.20 16.76 1.96
CA ARG A 314 -0.57 18.02 1.81
C ARG A 314 0.21 19.11 1.08
N ALA A 315 1.24 18.75 0.32
CA ALA A 315 1.79 19.65 -0.70
C ALA A 315 0.70 19.89 -1.75
N VAL A 316 -0.02 21.01 -1.60
CA VAL A 316 -0.88 21.59 -2.62
C VAL A 316 -0.06 21.61 -3.91
N ILE A 317 -0.40 20.73 -4.85
CA ILE A 317 0.12 20.78 -6.21
C ILE A 317 -0.32 22.15 -6.74
N ALA A 318 0.58 23.12 -6.68
CA ALA A 318 0.42 24.36 -7.40
C ALA A 318 0.33 23.95 -8.88
N TRP A 319 -0.89 23.98 -9.43
CA TRP A 319 -1.11 23.85 -10.86
C TRP A 319 -0.34 24.98 -11.53
N SER A 320 0.89 24.70 -11.94
CA SER A 320 1.67 25.58 -12.79
C SER A 320 0.98 25.61 -14.14
N ASP A 321 0.37 26.75 -14.44
CA ASP A 321 -0.28 27.14 -15.70
C ASP A 321 0.77 27.33 -16.82
N GLU A 322 1.71 26.40 -16.95
CA GLU A 322 2.69 26.35 -18.04
C GLU A 322 2.14 25.43 -19.13
N GLY A 323 1.36 26.04 -20.01
CA GLY A 323 0.93 25.43 -21.26
C GLY A 323 2.12 24.99 -22.13
N PRO A 324 1.94 23.95 -22.95
CA PRO A 324 3.03 23.32 -23.71
C PRO A 324 3.68 24.31 -24.69
N ALA A 325 5.00 24.36 -24.65
CA ALA A 325 5.81 25.18 -25.55
C ALA A 325 5.59 24.78 -27.03
N PRO A 326 5.46 25.76 -27.95
CA PRO A 326 5.25 25.47 -29.36
C PRO A 326 6.50 24.84 -30.00
N HIS A 327 6.30 23.70 -30.68
CA HIS A 327 7.35 23.03 -31.43
C HIS A 327 7.91 23.90 -32.56
N PRO A 328 9.24 23.90 -32.78
CA PRO A 328 9.84 24.61 -33.90
C PRO A 328 9.62 23.81 -35.20
N VAL A 329 8.97 24.46 -36.15
CA VAL A 329 8.77 23.98 -37.52
C VAL A 329 10.12 23.89 -38.24
N ARG A 330 10.38 22.76 -38.90
CA ARG A 330 11.36 22.62 -39.98
C ARG A 330 10.69 22.01 -41.19
#